data_AF-A0A3D3STZ8-F1
#
_entry.id   AF-A0A3D3STZ8-F1
#
_cell.length_a   1.000
_cell.length_b   1.000
_cell.length_c   1.000
_cell.angle_alpha   90.00
_cell.angle_beta   90.00
_cell.angle_gamma   90.00
#
_symmetry.space_group_name_H-M   'P 1'
#
loop_
_entity.id
_entity.type
_entity.pdbx_description
1 polymer ?
#
loop_
_entity_poly.entity_id
_entity_poly.type
_entity_poly.pdbx_seq_one_letter_code
_entity_poly.pdbx_strand_id
1 'polypeptide(L)'
;MTLGHPKNPSQPPKGIALVSVMALVAVVAALSVSLAWLSYQAIARTQAQRDAGQANELARAVIDYGRWVLWSDARGAAGGSSVMDHLSEPWAQFIPHSRLDQLLGPQMNAQDQARFAAAAISGLISDEQSRFNLARLF
;
A
#
# COMPACT_ATOMS: atom_id res chain seq x y z
N MET A 1 -55.14 -70.36 -14.20
CA MET A 1 -54.27 -69.69 -13.21
C MET A 1 -52.83 -69.85 -13.67
N THR A 2 -52.29 -68.86 -14.39
CA THR A 2 -50.89 -68.80 -14.81
C THR A 2 -50.24 -67.65 -14.05
N LEU A 3 -49.24 -67.96 -13.22
CA LEU A 3 -48.56 -66.99 -12.37
C LEU A 3 -47.57 -66.16 -13.21
N GLY A 4 -47.80 -64.85 -13.26
CA GLY A 4 -46.89 -63.88 -13.88
C GLY A 4 -45.59 -63.75 -13.09
N HIS A 5 -44.47 -63.89 -13.78
CA HIS A 5 -43.12 -63.66 -13.25
C HIS A 5 -42.86 -62.15 -13.10
N PRO A 6 -42.36 -61.65 -11.95
CA PRO A 6 -41.99 -60.24 -11.80
C PRO A 6 -40.69 -59.94 -12.56
N LYS A 7 -40.71 -58.91 -13.43
CA LYS A 7 -39.50 -58.33 -14.03
C LYS A 7 -38.71 -57.60 -12.93
N ASN A 8 -37.54 -58.11 -12.59
CA ASN A 8 -36.60 -57.47 -11.68
C ASN A 8 -36.03 -56.20 -12.36
N PRO A 9 -36.13 -54.98 -11.76
CA PRO A 9 -35.55 -53.80 -12.37
C PRO A 9 -34.02 -53.94 -12.44
N SER A 10 -33.48 -53.87 -13.65
CA SER A 10 -32.05 -53.83 -13.92
C SER A 10 -31.42 -52.67 -13.17
N GLN A 11 -30.64 -52.97 -12.13
CA GLN A 11 -29.79 -51.97 -11.46
C GLN A 11 -28.86 -51.33 -12.50
N PRO A 12 -28.73 -50.00 -12.54
CA PRO A 12 -27.82 -49.36 -13.47
C PRO A 12 -26.39 -49.88 -13.26
N PRO A 13 -25.61 -50.06 -14.33
CA PRO A 13 -24.25 -50.58 -14.23
C PRO A 13 -23.38 -49.63 -13.39
N LYS A 14 -22.97 -50.09 -12.20
CA LYS A 14 -22.25 -49.33 -11.17
C LYS A 14 -20.93 -48.69 -11.65
N GLY A 15 -20.37 -49.17 -12.76
CA GLY A 15 -19.13 -48.65 -13.34
C GLY A 15 -19.22 -47.21 -13.87
N ILE A 16 -20.34 -46.83 -14.50
CA ILE A 16 -20.48 -45.48 -15.09
C ILE A 16 -20.58 -44.41 -14.01
N ALA A 17 -21.27 -44.72 -12.90
CA ALA A 17 -21.40 -43.80 -11.76
C ALA A 17 -20.05 -43.55 -11.07
N LEU A 18 -19.18 -44.56 -10.97
CA LEU A 18 -17.86 -44.39 -10.37
C LEU A 18 -16.97 -43.51 -11.23
N VAL A 19 -16.98 -43.71 -12.55
CA VAL A 19 -16.18 -42.93 -13.50
C VAL A 19 -16.63 -41.46 -13.52
N SER A 20 -17.94 -41.18 -13.49
CA SER A 20 -18.43 -39.80 -13.46
C SER A 20 -18.05 -39.08 -12.15
N VAL A 21 -18.08 -39.77 -11.01
CA VAL A 21 -17.63 -39.24 -9.73
C VAL A 21 -16.12 -38.95 -9.77
N MET A 22 -15.30 -39.87 -10.28
CA MET A 22 -13.85 -39.64 -10.39
C MET A 22 -13.52 -38.47 -11.33
N ALA A 23 -14.23 -38.35 -12.45
CA ALA A 23 -14.08 -37.22 -13.35
C ALA A 23 -14.44 -35.88 -12.66
N LEU A 24 -15.54 -35.85 -11.92
CA LEU A 24 -15.95 -34.67 -11.16
C LEU A 24 -14.89 -34.29 -10.11
N VAL A 25 -14.41 -35.26 -9.33
CA VAL A 25 -13.37 -35.03 -8.31
C VAL A 25 -12.10 -34.47 -8.96
N ALA A 26 -11.67 -35.01 -10.11
CA ALA A 26 -10.51 -34.51 -10.82
C ALA A 26 -10.68 -33.05 -11.28
N VAL A 27 -11.85 -32.69 -11.81
CA VAL A 27 -12.16 -31.31 -12.22
C VAL A 27 -12.18 -30.37 -11.01
N VAL A 28 -12.85 -30.76 -9.92
CA VAL A 28 -12.90 -29.96 -8.69
C VAL A 28 -11.51 -29.77 -8.10
N ALA A 29 -10.67 -30.80 -8.12
CA ALA A 29 -9.28 -30.71 -7.68
C ALA A 29 -8.48 -29.72 -8.55
N ALA A 30 -8.58 -29.81 -9.88
CA ALA A 30 -7.90 -28.90 -10.81
C ALA A 30 -8.34 -27.43 -10.62
N LEU A 31 -9.63 -27.21 -10.43
CA LEU A 31 -10.17 -25.88 -10.11
C LEU A 31 -9.64 -25.38 -8.78
N SER A 32 -9.64 -26.22 -7.74
CA SER A 32 -9.17 -25.84 -6.40
C SER A 32 -7.71 -25.42 -6.40
N VAL A 33 -6.85 -26.13 -7.13
CA VAL A 33 -5.43 -25.77 -7.31
C VAL A 33 -5.30 -24.43 -8.05
N SER A 34 -6.08 -24.23 -9.12
CA SER A 34 -6.07 -22.98 -9.89
C SER A 34 -6.52 -21.78 -9.05
N LEU A 35 -7.59 -21.94 -8.26
CA LEU A 35 -8.13 -20.93 -7.35
C LEU A 35 -7.15 -20.57 -6.24
N ALA A 36 -6.45 -21.56 -5.65
CA ALA A 36 -5.44 -21.31 -4.63
C ALA A 36 -4.26 -20.48 -5.17
N TRP A 37 -3.83 -20.74 -6.41
CA TRP A 37 -2.81 -19.94 -7.05
C TRP A 37 -3.27 -18.50 -7.33
N LEU A 38 -4.49 -18.35 -7.87
CA LEU A 38 -5.07 -17.04 -8.16
C LEU A 38 -5.31 -16.22 -6.88
N SER A 39 -5.73 -16.85 -5.79
CA SER A 39 -5.93 -16.15 -4.51
C SER A 39 -4.62 -15.61 -3.95
N TYR A 40 -3.54 -16.38 -4.02
CA TYR A 40 -2.19 -15.92 -3.66
C TYR A 40 -1.78 -14.70 -4.49
N GLN A 41 -1.96 -14.76 -5.82
CA GLN A 41 -1.66 -13.64 -6.71
C GLN A 41 -2.50 -12.38 -6.40
N ALA A 42 -3.79 -12.55 -6.08
CA ALA A 42 -4.68 -11.45 -5.74
C ALA A 42 -4.25 -10.74 -4.44
N ILE A 43 -3.83 -11.51 -3.43
CA ILE A 43 -3.32 -10.97 -2.15
C ILE A 43 -2.05 -10.16 -2.40
N ALA A 44 -1.09 -10.69 -3.14
CA ALA A 44 0.16 -10.00 -3.44
C ALA A 44 -0.06 -8.66 -4.17
N ARG A 45 -0.97 -8.63 -5.15
CA ARG A 45 -1.32 -7.39 -5.86
C ARG A 45 -1.99 -6.37 -4.93
N THR A 46 -2.89 -6.83 -4.06
CA THR A 46 -3.58 -5.98 -3.10
C THR A 46 -2.60 -5.36 -2.10
N GLN A 47 -1.61 -6.12 -1.63
CA GLN A 47 -0.54 -5.62 -0.77
C GLN A 47 0.27 -4.54 -1.48
N ALA A 48 0.75 -4.79 -2.69
CA ALA A 48 1.52 -3.81 -3.46
C ALA A 48 0.73 -2.50 -3.73
N GLN A 49 -0.57 -2.60 -4.01
CA GLN A 49 -1.44 -1.43 -4.19
C GLN A 49 -1.60 -0.63 -2.90
N ARG A 50 -1.72 -1.31 -1.75
CA ARG A 50 -1.79 -0.65 -0.43
C ARG A 50 -0.47 0.05 -0.11
N ASP A 51 0.66 -0.59 -0.35
CA ASP A 51 1.98 -0.02 -0.09
C ASP A 51 2.21 1.24 -0.95
N ALA A 52 1.85 1.19 -2.23
CA ALA A 52 1.91 2.36 -3.11
C ALA A 52 0.99 3.50 -2.67
N GLY A 53 -0.23 3.18 -2.23
CA GLY A 53 -1.16 4.16 -1.66
C GLY A 53 -0.62 4.81 -0.38
N GLN A 54 -0.07 4.01 0.53
CA GLN A 54 0.55 4.48 1.78
C GLN A 54 1.76 5.39 1.50
N ALA A 55 2.61 5.05 0.53
CA ALA A 55 3.73 5.88 0.13
C ALA A 55 3.27 7.26 -0.42
N ASN A 56 2.18 7.29 -1.17
CA ASN A 56 1.62 8.52 -1.72
C ASN A 56 0.98 9.42 -0.64
N GLU A 57 0.28 8.84 0.34
CA GLU A 57 -0.21 9.59 1.50
C GLU A 57 0.93 10.11 2.37
N LEU A 58 1.99 9.32 2.56
CA LEU A 58 3.19 9.76 3.27
C LEU A 58 3.87 10.92 2.55
N ALA A 59 4.00 10.86 1.22
CA ALA A 59 4.56 11.96 0.43
C ALA A 59 3.75 13.26 0.58
N ARG A 60 2.41 13.19 0.58
CA ARG A 60 1.55 14.34 0.87
C ARG A 60 1.80 14.90 2.27
N ALA A 61 1.81 14.03 3.29
CA ALA A 61 2.05 14.44 4.66
C ALA A 61 3.40 15.14 4.86
N VAL A 62 4.45 14.70 4.15
CA VAL A 62 5.77 15.36 4.17
C VAL A 62 5.73 16.76 3.55
N ILE A 63 4.98 16.94 2.45
CA ILE A 63 4.79 18.27 1.85
C ILE A 63 4.02 19.18 2.82
N ASP A 64 2.97 18.66 3.46
CA ASP A 64 2.19 19.42 4.43
C ASP A 64 2.99 19.79 5.68
N TYR A 65 3.89 18.91 6.12
CA TYR A 65 4.88 19.24 7.15
C TYR A 65 5.80 20.38 6.69
N GLY A 66 6.30 20.34 5.45
CA GLY A 66 7.11 21.43 4.90
C GLY A 66 6.35 22.77 4.89
N ARG A 67 5.07 22.77 4.52
CA ARG A 67 4.20 23.95 4.60
C ARG A 67 4.04 24.45 6.04
N TRP A 68 3.88 23.55 7.00
CA TRP A 68 3.79 23.92 8.41
C TRP A 68 5.10 24.54 8.92
N VAL A 69 6.27 24.00 8.53
CA VAL A 69 7.57 24.58 8.88
C VAL A 69 7.67 26.01 8.35
N LEU A 70 7.39 26.23 7.06
CA LEU A 70 7.42 27.58 6.46
C LEU A 70 6.41 28.53 7.11
N TRP A 71 5.21 28.04 7.43
CA TRP A 71 4.21 28.86 8.12
C TRP A 71 4.61 29.19 9.57
N SER A 72 5.29 28.27 10.26
CA SER A 72 5.81 28.52 11.61
C SER A 72 6.90 29.59 11.61
N ASP A 73 7.76 29.57 10.60
CA ASP A 73 8.83 30.54 10.38
C ASP A 73 8.26 31.95 10.08
N ALA A 74 7.32 32.03 9.13
CA ALA A 74 6.63 33.29 8.81
C ALA A 74 5.89 33.91 10.02
N ARG A 75 5.35 33.09 10.93
CA ARG A 75 4.78 33.60 12.19
C ARG A 75 5.82 34.05 13.20
N GLY A 76 6.99 33.40 13.25
CA GLY A 76 8.13 33.85 14.05
C GLY A 76 8.63 35.24 13.60
N ALA A 77 8.68 35.46 12.30
CA ALA A 77 9.00 36.76 11.70
C ALA A 77 7.99 37.86 12.09
N ALA A 78 6.69 37.54 12.09
CA ALA A 78 5.63 38.46 12.54
C ALA A 78 5.71 38.82 14.04
N GLY A 79 6.40 38.02 14.86
CA GLY A 79 6.64 38.25 16.29
C GLY A 79 7.86 39.13 16.61
N GLY A 80 8.57 39.65 15.61
CA GLY A 80 9.72 40.56 15.78
C GLY A 80 11.10 39.93 15.60
N SER A 81 11.18 38.67 15.18
CA SER A 81 12.44 37.95 14.93
C SER A 81 12.72 37.89 13.41
N SER A 82 13.57 38.77 12.89
CA SER A 82 14.04 38.82 11.48
C SER A 82 12.94 38.89 10.39
N VAL A 83 12.96 39.94 9.57
CA VAL A 83 12.10 40.07 8.37
C VAL A 83 12.79 39.48 7.11
N MET A 84 14.02 38.98 7.26
CA MET A 84 14.86 38.54 6.14
C MET A 84 15.09 37.03 6.23
N ASP A 85 14.66 36.30 5.21
CA ASP A 85 14.88 34.86 5.06
C ASP A 85 16.37 34.59 4.74
N HIS A 86 16.95 33.57 5.35
CA HIS A 86 18.35 33.19 5.11
C HIS A 86 18.64 31.70 5.29
N LEU A 87 19.70 31.20 4.64
CA LEU A 87 20.03 29.76 4.57
C LEU A 87 20.44 29.09 5.88
N SER A 88 20.58 29.83 6.98
CA SER A 88 20.81 29.25 8.32
C SER A 88 19.51 28.98 9.09
N GLU A 89 18.35 29.22 8.48
CA GLU A 89 17.05 28.91 9.08
C GLU A 89 16.74 27.42 9.05
N PRO A 90 15.89 26.92 9.97
CA PRO A 90 15.54 25.50 10.05
C PRO A 90 14.94 24.92 8.76
N TRP A 91 14.24 25.73 7.96
CA TRP A 91 13.64 25.27 6.70
C TRP A 91 14.70 24.97 5.63
N ALA A 92 15.86 25.62 5.66
CA ALA A 92 16.92 25.49 4.66
C ALA A 92 17.85 24.29 4.91
N GLN A 93 17.66 23.57 6.02
CA GLN A 93 18.49 22.43 6.38
C GLN A 93 18.09 21.17 5.60
N PHE A 94 19.09 20.45 5.10
CA PHE A 94 18.87 19.16 4.44
C PHE A 94 18.34 18.14 5.45
N ILE A 95 17.25 17.46 5.08
CA ILE A 95 16.69 16.35 5.84
C ILE A 95 17.38 15.08 5.33
N PRO A 96 18.31 14.48 6.10
CA PRO A 96 18.98 13.25 5.69
C PRO A 96 17.99 12.10 5.62
N HIS A 97 18.37 11.02 4.93
CA HIS A 97 17.58 9.80 4.87
C HIS A 97 17.34 9.25 6.27
N SER A 98 16.16 9.55 6.81
CA SER A 98 15.79 9.34 8.20
C SER A 98 14.62 8.38 8.25
N ARG A 99 14.77 7.31 9.03
CA ARG A 99 13.70 6.33 9.19
C ARG A 99 12.56 6.93 9.99
N LEU A 100 11.33 6.69 9.55
CA LEU A 100 10.16 7.37 10.09
C LEU A 100 9.83 6.88 11.51
N ASP A 101 10.15 5.63 11.83
CA ASP A 101 10.07 5.06 13.18
C ASP A 101 11.04 5.72 14.17
N GLN A 102 12.20 6.19 13.70
CA GLN A 102 13.15 6.92 14.53
C GLN A 102 12.72 8.37 14.76
N LEU A 103 12.15 9.02 13.74
CA LEU A 103 11.67 10.40 13.83
C LEU A 103 10.41 10.53 14.68
N LEU A 104 9.46 9.61 14.52
CA LEU A 104 8.13 9.68 15.16
C LEU A 104 7.97 8.66 16.29
N GLY A 105 8.99 7.87 16.58
CA GLY A 105 8.97 6.77 17.55
C GLY A 105 8.31 7.11 18.89
N PRO A 106 8.66 8.23 19.57
CA PRO A 106 8.04 8.61 20.83
C PRO A 106 6.54 8.91 20.75
N GLN A 107 6.03 9.24 19.56
CA GLN A 107 4.65 9.62 19.29
C GLN A 107 3.82 8.44 18.74
N MET A 108 4.46 7.30 18.46
CA MET A 108 3.84 6.12 17.83
C MET A 108 3.64 4.98 18.83
N ASN A 109 2.56 4.21 18.62
CA ASN A 109 2.40 2.92 19.30
C ASN A 109 3.33 1.86 18.66
N ALA A 110 3.53 0.74 19.36
CA ALA A 110 4.44 -0.32 18.92
C ALA A 110 4.04 -0.96 17.57
N GLN A 111 2.74 -1.02 17.27
CA GLN A 111 2.24 -1.60 16.03
C GLN A 111 2.55 -0.69 14.82
N ASP A 112 2.44 0.61 15.00
CA ASP A 112 2.75 1.60 13.97
C ASP A 112 4.26 1.77 13.78
N GLN A 113 5.07 1.69 14.84
CA GLN A 113 6.53 1.62 14.69
C GLN A 113 6.97 0.47 13.78
N ALA A 114 6.41 -0.73 13.97
CA ALA A 114 6.73 -1.87 13.12
C ALA A 114 6.33 -1.66 11.65
N ARG A 115 5.21 -0.96 11.40
CA ARG A 115 4.75 -0.61 10.04
C ARG A 115 5.66 0.40 9.36
N PHE A 116 6.12 1.41 10.09
CA PHE A 116 6.95 2.48 9.56
C PHE A 116 8.46 2.17 9.61
N ALA A 117 8.85 1.01 10.13
CA ALA A 117 10.26 0.62 10.24
C ALA A 117 10.99 0.58 8.88
N ALA A 118 10.28 0.25 7.80
CA ALA A 118 10.82 0.22 6.44
C ALA A 118 10.64 1.56 5.69
N ALA A 119 9.92 2.53 6.28
CA ALA A 119 9.67 3.82 5.68
C ALA A 119 10.74 4.83 6.09
N ALA A 120 11.20 5.62 5.14
CA ALA A 120 12.17 6.68 5.39
C ALA A 120 11.86 7.89 4.51
N ILE A 121 12.23 9.07 5.00
CA ILE A 121 12.04 10.34 4.31
C ILE A 121 13.40 11.04 4.16
N SER A 122 13.54 11.78 3.07
CA SER A 122 14.69 12.66 2.81
C SER A 122 14.23 13.79 1.91
N GLY A 123 14.83 14.96 2.05
CA GLY A 123 14.44 16.11 1.23
C GLY A 123 15.19 17.38 1.57
N LEU A 124 14.93 18.40 0.79
CA LEU A 124 15.44 19.76 0.96
C LEU A 124 14.35 20.74 0.54
N ILE A 125 14.27 21.87 1.22
CA ILE A 125 13.49 23.02 0.77
C ILE A 125 14.49 24.04 0.24
N SER A 126 14.26 24.54 -0.97
CA SER A 126 15.08 25.56 -1.61
C SER A 126 14.23 26.78 -1.93
N ASP A 127 14.81 27.96 -1.73
CA ASP A 127 14.19 29.21 -2.16
C ASP A 127 14.33 29.39 -3.68
N GLU A 128 13.20 29.49 -4.37
CA GLU A 128 13.16 29.74 -5.82
C GLU A 128 13.52 31.20 -6.16
N GLN A 129 13.43 32.16 -5.23
CA GLN A 129 13.87 33.54 -5.43
C GLN A 129 15.39 33.68 -5.51
N SER A 130 16.14 32.67 -5.05
CA SER A 130 17.60 32.58 -5.25
C SER A 130 18.01 32.36 -6.72
N ARG A 131 17.05 32.06 -7.60
CA ARG A 131 17.28 31.72 -9.01
C ARG A 131 16.80 32.84 -9.93
N PHE A 132 17.42 32.92 -11.10
CA PHE A 132 17.02 33.89 -12.11
C PHE A 132 15.64 33.55 -12.69
N ASN A 133 14.67 34.46 -12.57
CA ASN A 133 13.31 34.25 -13.05
C ASN A 133 13.18 34.50 -14.56
N LEU A 134 13.17 33.41 -15.34
CA LEU A 134 13.02 33.46 -16.80
C LEU A 134 11.66 34.01 -17.24
N ALA A 135 10.61 33.90 -16.42
CA ALA A 135 9.27 34.41 -16.76
C ALA A 135 9.18 35.94 -16.77
N ARG A 136 10.21 36.64 -16.27
CA ARG A 136 10.30 38.10 -16.34
C ARG A 136 11.11 38.61 -17.54
N LEU A 137 11.53 37.72 -18.44
CA LEU A 137 12.30 38.07 -19.64
C LEU A 137 11.43 38.36 -20.87
N PHE A 138 10.15 38.01 -20.86
CA PHE A 138 9.22 38.13 -21.98
C PHE A 138 7.91 38.78 -21.52
#